data_AF-A0A256YGV6-F1
#
_entry.id   AF-A0A256YGV6-F1
#
_cell.length_a   1.000
_cell.length_b   1.000
_cell.length_c   1.000
_cell.angle_alpha   90.00
_cell.angle_beta   90.00
_cell.angle_gamma   90.00
#
_symmetry.space_group_name_H-M   'P 1'
#
loop_
_entity.id
_entity.type
_entity.pdbx_description
1 polymer ?
#
loop_
_entity_poly.entity_id
_entity_poly.type
_entity_poly.pdbx_seq_one_letter_code
_entity_poly.pdbx_strand_id
1 'polypeptide(L)'
;MNQKWNVSKIMTSPLITITPDADIDDAAREMRDREVRRLIVTQDGNIIGMLSEFDLVRVEPALHLLIREHSQWDIADIASPTTTISGICEVCGNYSEDLMPLNGRLVCEECASED
;
A
#
# COMPACT_ATOMS: atom_id res chain seq x y z
N MET A 1 -28.91 -8.91 -11.38
CA MET A 1 -29.58 -8.25 -10.25
C MET A 1 -28.78 -7.00 -9.90
N ASN A 2 -29.32 -5.79 -10.09
CA ASN A 2 -28.64 -4.54 -9.74
C ASN A 2 -29.02 -4.13 -8.31
N GLN A 3 -28.29 -4.61 -7.32
CA GLN A 3 -28.49 -4.21 -5.93
C GLN A 3 -27.57 -3.06 -5.56
N LYS A 4 -28.15 -1.95 -5.08
CA LYS A 4 -27.42 -0.79 -4.56
C LYS A 4 -27.31 -0.89 -3.05
N TRP A 5 -26.08 -0.88 -2.53
CA TRP A 5 -25.80 -0.82 -1.10
C TRP A 5 -25.43 0.60 -0.68
N ASN A 6 -25.93 1.03 0.48
CA ASN A 6 -25.48 2.29 1.07
C ASN A 6 -24.17 2.03 1.82
N VAL A 7 -23.15 2.86 1.59
CA VAL A 7 -21.82 2.74 2.21
C VAL A 7 -21.91 2.74 3.74
N SER A 8 -22.87 3.48 4.31
CA SER A 8 -23.08 3.52 5.77
C SER A 8 -23.44 2.17 6.38
N LYS A 9 -23.91 1.21 5.57
CA LYS A 9 -24.24 -0.15 6.01
C LYS A 9 -23.05 -1.11 6.02
N ILE A 10 -21.92 -0.71 5.42
CA ILE A 10 -20.74 -1.56 5.27
C ILE A 10 -19.48 -0.94 5.89
N MET A 11 -19.47 0.37 6.14
CA MET A 11 -18.32 1.06 6.72
C MET A 11 -18.10 0.67 8.18
N THR A 12 -16.83 0.64 8.59
CA THR A 12 -16.46 0.57 10.01
C THR A 12 -16.87 1.87 10.72
N SER A 13 -17.67 1.74 11.78
CA SER A 13 -18.12 2.86 12.61
C SER A 13 -18.23 2.40 14.06
N PRO A 14 -17.72 3.17 15.05
CA PRO A 14 -17.03 4.45 14.90
C PRO A 14 -15.67 4.32 14.19
N LEU A 15 -15.19 5.42 13.60
CA LEU A 15 -13.85 5.45 12.99
C LEU A 15 -12.80 5.18 14.06
N ILE A 16 -11.82 4.35 13.72
CA ILE A 16 -10.61 4.19 14.52
C ILE A 16 -9.63 5.30 14.14
N THR A 17 -9.20 6.07 15.13
CA THR A 17 -8.44 7.31 14.91
C THR A 17 -7.13 7.32 15.70
N ILE A 18 -6.18 8.12 15.24
CA ILE A 18 -4.90 8.38 15.91
C ILE A 18 -4.50 9.85 15.74
N THR A 19 -3.73 10.39 16.68
CA THR A 19 -3.20 11.75 16.59
C THR A 19 -1.98 11.81 15.68
N PRO A 20 -1.72 12.94 14.98
CA PRO A 20 -0.51 13.08 14.16
C PRO A 20 0.80 13.02 14.96
N ASP A 21 0.73 13.29 16.27
CA ASP A 21 1.89 13.30 17.17
C ASP A 21 2.17 11.91 17.81
N ALA A 22 1.40 10.88 17.46
CA ALA A 22 1.59 9.53 18.00
C ALA A 22 2.83 8.84 17.41
N ASP A 23 3.45 7.95 18.18
CA ASP A 23 4.57 7.15 17.70
C ASP A 23 4.11 6.11 16.67
N ILE A 24 5.01 5.76 15.75
CA ILE A 24 4.75 4.76 14.71
C ILE A 24 4.57 3.34 15.31
N ASP A 25 5.23 3.05 16.43
CA ASP A 25 5.05 1.82 17.21
C ASP A 25 3.63 1.74 17.79
N ASP A 26 3.12 2.87 18.30
CA ASP A 26 1.76 2.95 18.85
C ASP A 26 0.72 2.77 17.74
N ALA A 27 0.96 3.37 16.56
CA ALA A 27 0.12 3.14 15.39
C ALA A 27 0.07 1.66 15.00
N ALA A 28 1.21 0.98 14.97
CA ALA A 28 1.28 -0.46 14.67
C ALA A 28 0.53 -1.30 15.71
N ARG A 29 0.64 -0.96 17.00
CA ARG A 29 -0.09 -1.63 18.09
C ARG A 29 -1.59 -1.41 17.99
N GLU A 30 -2.03 -0.18 17.76
CA GLU A 30 -3.46 0.14 17.59
C GLU A 30 -4.06 -0.59 16.37
N MET A 31 -3.31 -0.71 15.28
CA MET A 31 -3.71 -1.50 14.11
C MET A 31 -3.89 -2.98 14.46
N ARG A 32 -2.93 -3.58 15.18
CA ARG A 32 -3.05 -4.97 15.64
C ARG A 32 -4.23 -5.15 16.59
N ASP A 33 -4.27 -4.35 17.66
CA ASP A 33 -5.19 -4.55 18.78
C ASP A 33 -6.67 -4.33 18.38
N ARG A 34 -6.90 -3.54 17.33
CA ARG A 34 -8.25 -3.31 16.77
C ARG A 34 -8.52 -4.08 15.49
N GLU A 35 -7.57 -4.91 15.05
CA GLU A 35 -7.65 -5.70 13.84
C GLU A 35 -7.95 -4.85 12.58
N VAL A 36 -7.40 -3.63 12.52
CA VAL A 36 -7.57 -2.70 11.40
C VAL A 36 -6.26 -2.46 10.67
N ARG A 37 -6.36 -2.34 9.36
CA ARG A 37 -5.21 -2.10 8.47
C ARG A 37 -4.87 -0.62 8.28
N ARG A 38 -5.76 0.25 8.75
CA ARG A 38 -5.73 1.71 8.52
C ARG A 38 -6.28 2.45 9.72
N LEU A 39 -5.65 3.56 10.04
CA LEU A 39 -6.07 4.52 11.06
C LEU A 39 -6.39 5.85 10.38
N ILE A 40 -7.42 6.54 10.88
CA ILE A 40 -7.73 7.89 10.44
C ILE A 40 -6.95 8.87 11.33
N VAL A 41 -6.15 9.74 10.73
CA VAL A 41 -5.38 10.73 11.49
C VAL A 41 -6.28 11.92 11.77
N THR A 42 -6.45 12.24 13.05
CA THR A 42 -7.31 13.34 13.51
C THR A 42 -6.57 14.31 14.42
N GLN A 43 -6.85 15.59 14.26
CA GLN A 43 -6.36 16.66 15.13
C GLN A 43 -7.52 17.63 15.43
N ASP A 44 -7.73 17.96 16.70
CA ASP A 44 -8.81 18.86 17.15
C ASP A 44 -10.21 18.49 16.62
N GLY A 45 -10.48 17.18 16.52
CA GLY A 45 -11.75 16.65 16.02
C GLY A 45 -11.91 16.67 14.50
N ASN A 46 -10.90 17.13 13.76
CA ASN A 46 -10.90 17.14 12.29
C ASN A 46 -10.08 15.98 11.73
N ILE A 47 -10.55 15.39 10.63
CA ILE A 47 -9.77 14.40 9.87
C ILE A 47 -8.75 15.15 9.03
N ILE A 48 -7.47 14.87 9.24
CA ILE A 48 -6.35 15.50 8.54
C ILE A 48 -5.59 14.52 7.64
N GLY A 49 -5.85 13.22 7.75
CA GLY A 49 -5.21 12.22 6.91
C GLY A 49 -5.60 10.79 7.25
N MET A 50 -4.85 9.85 6.68
CA MET A 50 -4.96 8.43 6.97
C MET A 50 -3.57 7.80 6.99
N LEU A 51 -3.41 6.77 7.81
CA LEU A 51 -2.17 6.01 7.94
C LEU A 51 -2.50 4.54 7.72
N SER A 52 -1.86 3.91 6.74
CA SER A 52 -2.00 2.48 6.49
C SER A 52 -0.82 1.70 7.05
N GLU A 53 -1.02 0.42 7.33
CA GLU A 53 0.07 -0.45 7.77
C GLU A 53 1.22 -0.55 6.72
N PHE A 54 0.93 -0.35 5.43
CA PHE A 54 1.97 -0.25 4.41
C PHE A 54 2.86 0.98 4.59
N ASP A 55 2.29 2.11 5.00
CA ASP A 55 3.08 3.30 5.29
C ASP A 55 4.04 3.03 6.45
N LEU A 56 3.60 2.26 7.45
CA LEU A 56 4.44 1.84 8.59
C LEU A 56 5.60 0.96 8.13
N VAL A 57 5.32 -0.11 7.37
CA VAL A 57 6.34 -1.05 6.88
C VAL A 57 7.31 -0.39 5.92
N ARG A 58 6.84 0.59 5.13
CA ARG A 58 7.69 1.35 4.19
C ARG A 58 8.74 2.20 4.92
N VAL A 59 8.41 2.74 6.08
CA VAL A 59 9.32 3.58 6.88
C VAL A 59 10.19 2.73 7.79
N GLU A 60 9.60 1.74 8.46
CA GLU A 60 10.29 0.84 9.39
C GLU A 60 9.83 -0.62 9.17
N PRO A 61 10.54 -1.40 8.35
CA PRO A 61 10.13 -2.77 7.99
C PRO A 61 9.97 -3.72 9.20
N ALA A 62 10.67 -3.45 10.30
CA ALA A 62 10.55 -4.25 11.52
C ALA A 62 9.14 -4.21 12.14
N LEU A 63 8.37 -3.13 11.89
CA LEU A 63 7.02 -2.97 12.43
C LEU A 63 6.03 -4.04 11.97
N HIS A 64 6.30 -4.73 10.86
CA HIS A 64 5.45 -5.84 10.42
C HIS A 64 5.29 -6.91 11.52
N LEU A 65 6.26 -7.07 12.42
CA LEU A 65 6.20 -8.02 13.54
C LEU A 65 5.14 -7.63 14.57
N LEU A 66 4.87 -6.34 14.74
CA LEU A 66 3.87 -5.83 15.68
C LEU A 66 2.45 -5.98 15.15
N ILE A 67 2.28 -6.05 13.82
CA ILE A 67 0.99 -6.05 13.11
C ILE A 67 0.55 -7.49 12.75
N ARG A 68 1.52 -8.42 12.65
CA ARG A 68 1.47 -9.75 12.00
C ARG A 68 0.33 -10.69 12.38
N GLU A 69 -0.33 -10.52 13.52
CA GLU A 69 -1.25 -11.55 14.04
C GLU A 69 -2.47 -11.73 13.13
N HIS A 70 -2.91 -10.70 12.38
CA HIS A 70 -4.07 -10.74 11.47
C HIS A 70 -3.74 -10.28 10.04
N SER A 71 -2.50 -9.88 9.78
CA SER A 71 -2.05 -9.49 8.45
C SER A 71 -1.63 -10.75 7.68
N GLN A 72 -2.56 -11.32 6.92
CA GLN A 72 -2.22 -12.12 5.73
C GLN A 72 -1.64 -11.19 4.65
N TRP A 73 -0.53 -10.52 4.97
CA TRP A 73 0.30 -9.90 3.94
C TRP A 73 1.15 -11.00 3.36
N ASP A 74 0.78 -11.49 2.18
CA ASP A 74 1.77 -12.17 1.35
C ASP A 74 2.79 -11.09 0.92
N ILE A 75 4.09 -11.41 0.93
CA ILE A 75 5.15 -10.49 0.46
C ILE A 75 4.84 -9.98 -0.96
N ALA A 76 4.06 -10.74 -1.73
CA ALA A 76 3.51 -10.36 -3.03
C ALA A 76 2.58 -9.13 -2.99
N ASP A 77 1.92 -8.85 -1.87
CA ASP A 77 1.01 -7.70 -1.70
C ASP A 77 1.75 -6.40 -1.33
N ILE A 78 2.96 -6.51 -0.77
CA ILE A 78 3.85 -5.37 -0.45
C ILE A 78 4.64 -4.94 -1.69
N ALA A 79 4.93 -5.88 -2.58
CA ALA A 79 5.33 -5.55 -3.94
C ALA A 79 4.12 -4.89 -4.61
N SER A 80 4.15 -3.56 -4.71
CA SER A 80 3.30 -2.86 -5.66
C SER A 80 3.27 -3.64 -6.98
N PRO A 81 2.10 -3.90 -7.62
CA PRO A 81 2.08 -4.45 -8.98
C PRO A 81 2.85 -3.58 -9.98
N THR A 82 3.26 -2.40 -9.55
CA THR A 82 4.23 -1.51 -10.17
C THR A 82 5.66 -1.92 -9.73
N THR A 83 6.13 -3.13 -10.06
CA THR A 83 7.58 -3.33 -10.24
C THR A 83 7.94 -2.75 -11.60
N THR A 84 7.68 -1.47 -11.71
CA THR A 84 8.03 -0.70 -12.86
C THR A 84 9.52 -0.44 -12.72
N ILE A 85 10.30 -1.18 -13.49
CA ILE A 85 11.75 -1.03 -13.51
C ILE A 85 12.01 0.16 -14.41
N SER A 86 12.45 1.28 -13.85
CA SER A 86 12.89 2.42 -14.65
C SER A 86 14.35 2.24 -15.08
N GLY A 87 14.66 2.56 -16.32
CA GLY A 87 15.98 2.33 -16.88
C GLY A 87 16.03 2.46 -18.40
N ILE A 88 17.12 1.98 -18.99
CA ILE A 88 17.28 1.95 -20.45
C ILE A 88 16.69 0.65 -20.99
N CYS A 89 15.78 0.76 -21.95
CA CYS A 89 15.26 -0.38 -22.70
C CYS A 89 16.40 -1.06 -23.48
N GLU A 90 16.55 -2.37 -23.32
CA GLU A 90 17.60 -3.16 -23.97
C GLU A 90 17.32 -3.45 -25.45
N VAL A 91 16.16 -3.01 -25.98
CA VAL A 91 15.77 -3.12 -27.39
C VAL A 91 16.00 -1.81 -28.14
N CYS A 92 15.39 -0.71 -27.68
CA CYS A 92 15.46 0.58 -28.38
C CYS A 92 16.54 1.53 -27.83
N GLY A 93 17.09 1.27 -26.64
CA GLY A 93 18.09 2.12 -25.99
C GLY A 93 17.55 3.41 -25.39
N ASN A 94 16.23 3.63 -25.42
CA ASN A 94 15.61 4.77 -24.76
C ASN A 94 15.36 4.51 -23.28
N TYR A 95 15.38 5.59 -22.50
CA TYR A 95 14.98 5.54 -21.10
C TYR A 95 13.45 5.43 -20.99
N SER A 96 12.98 4.49 -20.18
CA SER A 96 11.56 4.32 -19.87
C SER A 96 11.41 4.21 -18.37
N GLU A 97 10.37 4.85 -17.85
CA GLU A 97 9.97 4.63 -16.46
C GLU A 97 9.36 3.25 -16.31
N ASP A 98 8.81 2.65 -17.38
CA ASP A 98 8.01 1.43 -17.42
C ASP A 98 8.63 0.26 -18.23
N LEU A 99 9.74 -0.32 -17.73
CA LEU A 99 10.31 -1.55 -18.30
C LEU A 99 9.68 -2.81 -17.73
N MET A 100 9.42 -3.76 -18.62
CA MET A 100 8.95 -5.11 -18.34
C MET A 100 10.03 -6.15 -18.64
N PRO A 101 10.20 -7.17 -17.78
CA PRO A 101 11.10 -8.29 -18.06
C PRO A 101 10.48 -9.21 -19.12
N LEU A 102 11.04 -9.21 -20.34
CA LEU A 102 10.61 -10.07 -21.44
C LEU A 102 11.82 -10.88 -21.96
N ASN A 103 11.72 -12.21 -21.94
CA ASN A 103 12.78 -13.12 -22.39
C ASN A 103 14.17 -12.86 -21.77
N GLY A 104 14.20 -12.44 -20.51
CA GLY A 104 15.44 -12.12 -19.79
C GLY A 104 16.04 -10.75 -20.12
N ARG A 105 15.29 -9.88 -20.82
CA ARG A 105 15.66 -8.48 -21.10
C ARG A 105 14.67 -7.52 -20.47
N LEU A 106 15.11 -6.29 -20.20
CA LEU A 106 14.25 -5.17 -19.79
C LEU A 106 13.79 -4.39 -21.03
N VAL A 107 12.48 -4.41 -21.29
CA VAL A 107 11.87 -3.91 -22.52
C VAL A 107 10.75 -2.93 -22.19
N CYS A 108 10.70 -1.77 -22.85
CA CYS A 108 9.60 -0.81 -22.66
C CYS A 108 8.28 -1.32 -23.26
N GLU A 109 7.16 -0.73 -22.83
CA GLU A 109 5.81 -1.08 -23.31
C GLU A 109 5.69 -1.08 -24.85
N GLU A 110 6.26 -0.07 -25.50
CA GLU A 110 6.26 0.05 -26.96
C GLU A 110 6.92 -1.16 -27.62
N CYS A 111 8.15 -1.49 -27.22
CA CYS A 111 8.88 -2.63 -27.78
C CYS A 111 8.30 -3.99 -27.38
N ALA A 112 7.63 -4.10 -26.23
CA ALA A 112 7.00 -5.34 -25.79
C ALA A 112 5.72 -5.67 -26.56
N SER A 113 5.08 -4.67 -27.18
CA SER A 113 3.85 -4.83 -27.96
C SER A 113 4.07 -5.27 -29.42
N GLU A 114 5.33 -5.37 -29.86
CA GLU A 114 5.71 -5.70 -31.24
C GLU A 114 6.24 -7.15 -31.42
N ASP A 115 6.25 -7.96 -30.34
CA ASP A 115 6.67 -9.38 -30.32
C ASP A 115 5.50 -10.38 -30.34
#